data_AF-A0A959EP01-F1
#
_entry.id   AF-A0A959EP01-F1
#
_cell.length_a   1.000
_cell.length_b   1.000
_cell.length_c   1.000
_cell.angle_alpha   90.00
_cell.angle_beta   90.00
_cell.angle_gamma   90.00
#
_symmetry.space_group_name_H-M   'P 1'
#
loop_
_entity.id
_entity.type
_entity.pdbx_description
1 polymer ?
#
loop_
_entity_poly.entity_id
_entity_poly.type
_entity_poly.pdbx_seq_one_letter_code
_entity_poly.pdbx_strand_id
1 'polypeptide(L)'
;MTMTKLTQLLAGLLLFSAAFLTACGGDDDADPCGTNFNYTLDLQDEADALSAAASTYAANPTTANCNAFVSAYQDYLNAAEDIADCVPTADQAAYQQAIDDAQAALSALAC
;
A
#
# COMPACT_ATOMS: atom_id res chain seq x y z
N MET A 1 16.54 33.33 -0.70
CA MET A 1 15.12 33.25 -0.25
C MET A 1 14.57 31.84 -0.44
N THR A 2 15.05 30.84 0.33
CA THR A 2 14.58 29.45 0.19
C THR A 2 14.45 28.69 1.52
N MET A 3 15.14 29.09 2.60
CA MET A 3 15.06 28.39 3.89
C MET A 3 13.82 28.70 4.73
N THR A 4 13.21 29.88 4.59
CA THR A 4 12.00 30.26 5.35
C THR A 4 10.75 29.52 4.90
N LYS A 5 10.66 29.11 3.63
CA LYS A 5 9.52 28.35 3.09
C LYS A 5 9.53 26.89 3.56
N LEU A 6 10.71 26.29 3.71
CA LEU A 6 10.87 24.92 4.22
C LEU A 6 10.39 24.80 5.67
N THR A 7 10.70 25.83 6.49
CA THR A 7 10.29 25.89 7.90
C THR A 7 8.77 26.06 8.06
N GLN A 8 8.12 26.81 7.16
CA GLN A 8 6.64 26.93 7.13
C GLN A 8 5.94 25.65 6.63
N LEU A 9 6.55 24.90 5.72
CA LEU A 9 6.01 23.61 5.25
C LEU A 9 6.14 22.51 6.31
N LEU A 10 7.24 22.47 7.05
CA LEU A 10 7.42 21.56 8.19
C LEU A 10 6.44 21.85 9.33
N ALA A 11 6.15 23.13 9.60
CA ALA A 11 5.19 23.53 10.64
C ALA A 11 3.73 23.14 10.28
N GLY A 12 3.39 23.11 8.98
CA GLY A 12 2.07 22.65 8.52
C GLY A 12 1.87 21.14 8.60
N LEU A 13 2.93 20.36 8.36
CA LEU A 13 2.89 18.89 8.36
C LEU A 13 2.77 18.30 9.79
N LEU A 14 3.29 19.00 10.80
CA LEU A 14 3.19 18.62 12.22
C LEU A 14 1.78 18.83 12.82
N LEU A 15 0.93 19.66 12.20
CA LEU A 15 -0.44 19.90 12.69
C LEU A 15 -1.46 18.91 12.11
N PHE A 16 -1.14 18.23 11.00
CA PHE A 16 -2.02 17.24 10.38
C PHE A 16 -1.91 15.84 11.03
N SER A 17 -0.79 15.56 11.70
CA SER A 17 -0.52 14.29 12.37
C SER A 17 -1.22 14.15 13.73
N ALA A 18 -1.76 15.24 14.30
CA ALA A 18 -2.51 15.20 15.55
C ALA A 18 -3.97 14.76 15.39
N ALA A 19 -4.50 14.70 14.16
CA ALA A 19 -5.89 14.31 13.90
C ALA A 19 -6.10 12.80 13.73
N PHE A 20 -5.03 12.00 13.68
CA PHE A 20 -5.11 10.55 13.47
C PHE A 20 -5.06 9.72 14.76
N LEU A 21 -4.93 10.34 15.93
CA LEU A 21 -4.82 9.62 17.21
C LEU A 21 -6.15 9.29 17.89
N THR A 22 -7.31 9.58 17.26
CA THR A 22 -8.64 9.37 17.88
C THR A 22 -9.58 8.45 17.09
N ALA A 23 -9.08 7.66 16.14
CA ALA A 23 -9.88 6.61 15.48
C ALA A 23 -9.32 5.22 15.81
N CYS A 24 -9.28 4.90 17.09
CA CYS A 24 -9.17 3.52 17.58
C CYS A 24 -10.16 3.40 18.74
N GLY A 25 -11.39 3.02 18.42
CA GLY A 25 -12.48 2.92 19.40
C GLY A 25 -13.84 2.64 18.76
N GLY A 26 -14.37 1.45 19.02
CA GLY A 26 -15.67 0.93 18.57
C GLY A 26 -15.52 0.12 17.27
N ASP A 27 -16.09 -1.07 17.11
CA ASP A 27 -17.17 -1.75 17.83
C ASP A 27 -17.12 -3.24 17.43
N ASP A 28 -17.87 -4.10 18.14
CA ASP A 28 -18.03 -5.55 17.91
C ASP A 28 -18.53 -5.90 16.48
N ASP A 29 -17.64 -5.89 15.49
CA ASP A 29 -17.83 -6.62 14.24
C ASP A 29 -16.97 -7.89 14.30
N ALA A 30 -17.57 -9.03 13.97
CA ALA A 30 -16.90 -10.31 13.92
C ALA A 30 -15.77 -10.24 12.90
N ASP A 31 -14.57 -9.90 13.37
CA ASP A 31 -13.36 -9.75 12.57
C ASP A 31 -13.08 -11.07 11.85
N PRO A 32 -13.21 -11.13 10.52
CA PRO A 32 -13.01 -12.38 9.76
C PRO A 32 -11.55 -12.84 9.79
N CYS A 33 -10.62 -11.99 10.22
CA CYS A 33 -9.18 -12.23 10.26
C CYS A 33 -8.61 -12.25 11.69
N GLY A 34 -9.48 -12.04 12.68
CA GLY A 34 -9.20 -12.13 14.11
C GLY A 34 -8.42 -10.92 14.65
N THR A 35 -8.35 -10.83 15.98
CA THR A 35 -7.72 -9.73 16.75
C THR A 35 -6.23 -9.47 16.48
N ASN A 36 -5.58 -10.21 15.58
CA ASN A 36 -4.15 -10.10 15.28
C ASN A 36 -3.86 -9.67 13.83
N PHE A 37 -4.88 -9.47 12.99
CA PHE A 37 -4.67 -9.03 11.62
C PHE A 37 -4.01 -7.64 11.59
N ASN A 38 -2.91 -7.53 10.85
CA ASN A 38 -2.15 -6.32 10.72
C ASN A 38 -1.63 -6.22 9.29
N TYR A 39 -2.30 -5.38 8.48
CA TYR A 39 -1.88 -5.02 7.11
C TYR A 39 -0.37 -4.83 6.94
N THR A 40 0.31 -4.26 7.95
CA THR A 40 1.75 -3.99 7.88
C THR A 40 2.59 -5.25 8.01
N LEU A 41 2.15 -6.24 8.79
CA LEU A 41 2.85 -7.50 8.97
C LEU A 41 2.44 -8.51 7.88
N ASP A 42 1.14 -8.58 7.57
CA ASP A 42 0.58 -9.56 6.65
C ASP A 42 0.93 -9.30 5.19
N LEU A 43 1.31 -8.06 4.82
CA LEU A 43 1.82 -7.71 3.48
C LEU A 43 3.31 -7.37 3.47
N GLN A 44 4.02 -7.51 4.60
CA GLN A 44 5.39 -6.98 4.74
C GLN A 44 6.34 -7.63 3.73
N ASP A 45 6.30 -8.95 3.63
CA ASP A 45 7.23 -9.73 2.81
C ASP A 45 7.04 -9.41 1.32
N GLU A 46 5.79 -9.35 0.86
CA GLU A 46 5.45 -8.97 -0.52
C GLU A 46 5.78 -7.51 -0.82
N ALA A 47 5.53 -6.60 0.14
CA ALA A 47 5.87 -5.18 -0.02
C ALA A 47 7.39 -4.96 -0.11
N ASP A 48 8.18 -5.66 0.69
CA ASP A 48 9.64 -5.62 0.65
C ASP A 48 10.17 -6.21 -0.67
N ALA A 49 9.60 -7.32 -1.13
CA ALA A 49 9.94 -7.93 -2.41
C ALA A 49 9.62 -6.99 -3.59
N LEU A 50 8.43 -6.37 -3.60
CA LEU A 50 8.03 -5.37 -4.59
C LEU A 50 8.98 -4.18 -4.59
N SER A 51 9.31 -3.64 -3.41
CA SER A 51 10.24 -2.51 -3.26
C SER A 51 11.64 -2.81 -3.81
N ALA A 52 12.14 -4.02 -3.53
CA ALA A 52 13.43 -4.49 -4.04
C ALA A 52 13.42 -4.66 -5.57
N ALA A 53 12.35 -5.25 -6.13
CA ALA A 53 12.19 -5.43 -7.57
C ALA A 53 12.05 -4.08 -8.28
N ALA A 54 11.27 -3.15 -7.73
CA ALA A 54 11.11 -1.79 -8.24
C ALA A 54 12.45 -1.04 -8.28
N SER A 55 13.23 -1.12 -7.20
CA SER A 55 14.57 -0.51 -7.11
C SER A 55 15.52 -1.10 -8.16
N THR A 56 15.46 -2.43 -8.35
CA THR A 56 16.28 -3.14 -9.34
C THR A 56 15.93 -2.72 -10.77
N TYR A 57 14.64 -2.64 -11.10
CA TYR A 57 14.19 -2.20 -12.42
C TYR A 57 14.53 -0.73 -12.67
N ALA A 58 14.34 0.14 -11.68
CA ALA A 58 14.71 1.56 -11.78
C ALA A 58 16.22 1.77 -12.00
N ALA A 59 17.06 0.95 -11.38
CA ALA A 59 18.50 0.99 -11.57
C ALA A 59 18.97 0.38 -12.90
N ASN A 60 18.26 -0.64 -13.40
CA ASN A 60 18.61 -1.34 -14.63
C ASN A 60 17.35 -1.79 -15.40
N PRO A 61 16.80 -0.95 -16.30
CA PRO A 61 15.53 -1.20 -16.96
C PRO A 61 15.67 -2.17 -18.14
N THR A 62 15.84 -3.46 -17.83
CA THR A 62 15.80 -4.55 -18.81
C THR A 62 14.44 -5.24 -18.79
N THR A 63 14.05 -5.92 -19.88
CA THR A 63 12.84 -6.76 -19.92
C THR A 63 12.81 -7.79 -18.78
N ALA A 64 13.95 -8.38 -18.42
CA ALA A 64 14.04 -9.33 -17.32
C ALA A 64 13.69 -8.68 -15.97
N ASN A 65 14.22 -7.48 -15.69
CA ASN A 65 13.93 -6.76 -14.45
C ASN A 65 12.52 -6.17 -14.43
N CYS A 66 11.99 -5.75 -15.59
CA CYS A 66 10.59 -5.34 -15.74
C CYS A 66 9.65 -6.50 -15.38
N ASN A 67 9.89 -7.70 -15.95
CA ASN A 67 9.10 -8.89 -15.66
C ASN A 67 9.20 -9.30 -14.17
N ALA A 68 10.38 -9.15 -13.55
CA ALA A 68 10.55 -9.40 -12.13
C ALA A 68 9.74 -8.41 -11.27
N PHE A 69 9.74 -7.12 -11.63
CA PHE A 69 8.89 -6.12 -11.00
C PHE A 69 7.40 -6.43 -11.16
N VAL A 70 6.96 -6.79 -12.38
CA VAL A 70 5.56 -7.16 -12.64
C VAL A 70 5.14 -8.36 -11.80
N SER A 71 5.98 -9.39 -11.71
CA SER A 71 5.71 -10.57 -10.88
C SER A 71 5.57 -10.19 -9.41
N ALA A 72 6.53 -9.44 -8.85
CA ALA A 72 6.49 -9.04 -7.44
C ALA A 72 5.29 -8.14 -7.11
N TYR A 73 4.85 -7.30 -8.06
CA TYR A 73 3.65 -6.50 -7.88
C TYR A 73 2.39 -7.38 -7.92
N GLN A 74 2.32 -8.35 -8.84
CA GLN A 74 1.21 -9.29 -8.86
C GLN A 74 1.11 -10.09 -7.56
N ASP A 75 2.25 -10.51 -7.00
CA ASP A 75 2.29 -11.23 -5.71
C ASP A 75 1.75 -10.36 -4.56
N TYR A 76 2.14 -9.08 -4.52
CA TYR A 76 1.59 -8.10 -3.56
C TYR A 76 0.08 -7.90 -3.73
N LEU A 77 -0.43 -7.78 -4.96
CA LEU A 77 -1.86 -7.62 -5.21
C LEU A 77 -2.66 -8.88 -4.83
N ASN A 78 -2.10 -10.07 -5.05
CA ASN A 78 -2.73 -11.31 -4.60
C ASN A 78 -2.82 -11.37 -3.07
N ALA A 79 -1.73 -11.05 -2.37
CA ALA A 79 -1.74 -10.99 -0.91
C ALA A 79 -2.71 -9.93 -0.39
N ALA A 80 -2.82 -8.78 -1.07
CA ALA A 80 -3.79 -7.74 -0.74
C ALA A 80 -5.25 -8.19 -0.97
N GLU A 81 -5.52 -8.98 -2.01
CA GLU A 81 -6.85 -9.56 -2.26
C GLU A 81 -7.20 -10.63 -1.20
N ASP A 82 -6.24 -11.47 -0.79
CA ASP A 82 -6.44 -12.52 0.21
C ASP A 82 -6.90 -11.99 1.58
N ILE A 83 -6.60 -10.72 1.87
CA ILE A 83 -6.96 -10.02 3.10
C ILE A 83 -8.14 -9.04 2.90
N ALA A 84 -8.76 -9.00 1.72
CA ALA A 84 -9.84 -8.06 1.42
C ALA A 84 -11.04 -8.23 2.35
N ASP A 85 -11.29 -9.46 2.81
CA ASP A 85 -12.33 -9.74 3.80
C ASP A 85 -12.02 -9.14 5.17
N CYS A 86 -10.76 -8.88 5.50
CA CYS A 86 -10.34 -8.22 6.74
C CYS A 86 -10.59 -6.70 6.74
N VAL A 87 -10.96 -6.13 5.59
CA VAL A 87 -11.25 -4.70 5.45
C VAL A 87 -12.64 -4.41 6.03
N PRO A 88 -12.79 -3.37 6.87
CA PRO A 88 -14.10 -2.96 7.34
C PRO A 88 -15.08 -2.78 6.19
N THR A 89 -16.33 -3.23 6.35
CA THR A 89 -17.35 -3.19 5.28
C THR A 89 -17.55 -1.79 4.71
N ALA A 90 -17.36 -0.74 5.51
CA ALA A 90 -17.43 0.65 5.06
C ALA A 90 -16.38 1.01 3.99
N ASP A 91 -15.22 0.34 4.02
CA ASP A 91 -14.08 0.61 3.16
C ASP A 91 -13.89 -0.45 2.06
N GLN A 92 -14.55 -1.61 2.16
CA GLN A 92 -14.38 -2.75 1.25
C GLN A 92 -14.52 -2.38 -0.23
N ALA A 93 -15.52 -1.56 -0.59
CA ALA A 93 -15.71 -1.13 -1.98
C ALA A 93 -14.54 -0.26 -2.50
N ALA A 94 -14.01 0.64 -1.66
CA ALA A 94 -12.88 1.47 -2.02
C ALA A 94 -11.58 0.66 -2.10
N TYR A 95 -11.42 -0.32 -1.22
CA TYR A 95 -10.30 -1.25 -1.22
C TYR A 95 -10.26 -2.11 -2.48
N GLN A 96 -11.39 -2.74 -2.82
CA GLN A 96 -11.49 -3.55 -4.04
C GLN A 96 -11.21 -2.72 -5.29
N GLN A 97 -11.77 -1.50 -5.37
CA GLN A 97 -11.50 -0.61 -6.49
C GLN A 97 -10.02 -0.28 -6.62
N ALA A 98 -9.30 -0.11 -5.50
CA ALA A 98 -7.87 0.15 -5.53
C ALA A 98 -7.06 -1.05 -6.04
N ILE A 99 -7.44 -2.28 -5.69
CA ILE A 99 -6.83 -3.49 -6.24
C ILE A 99 -7.12 -3.59 -7.74
N ASP A 100 -8.37 -3.43 -8.15
CA ASP A 100 -8.78 -3.50 -9.56
C ASP A 100 -8.02 -2.47 -10.42
N ASP A 101 -7.92 -1.22 -9.95
CA ASP A 101 -7.18 -0.16 -10.63
C ASP A 101 -5.68 -0.49 -10.74
N ALA A 102 -5.08 -1.06 -9.69
CA ALA A 102 -3.69 -1.49 -9.69
C ALA A 102 -3.46 -2.67 -10.65
N GLN A 103 -4.38 -3.65 -10.69
CA GLN A 103 -4.34 -4.79 -11.60
C GLN A 103 -4.44 -4.33 -13.06
N ALA A 104 -5.31 -3.35 -13.34
CA ALA A 104 -5.46 -2.76 -14.65
C ALA A 104 -4.20 -2.00 -15.09
N ALA A 105 -3.61 -1.22 -14.18
CA ALA A 105 -2.36 -0.51 -14.43
C ALA A 105 -1.20 -1.49 -14.69
N LEU A 106 -1.12 -2.57 -13.93
CA LEU A 106 -0.12 -3.62 -14.10
C LEU A 106 -0.28 -4.36 -15.43
N SER A 107 -1.52 -4.71 -15.81
CA SER A 107 -1.83 -5.36 -17.09
C SER A 107 -1.55 -4.48 -18.30
N ALA A 108 -1.62 -3.16 -18.13
CA ALA A 108 -1.29 -2.18 -19.16
C ALA A 108 0.23 -1.96 -19.31
N LEU A 109 1.04 -2.42 -18.36
CA LEU A 109 2.49 -2.30 -18.41
C LEU A 109 3.06 -3.33 -19.38
N ALA A 110 3.58 -2.87 -20.52
CA ALA A 110 4.31 -3.71 -21.45
C ALA A 110 5.81 -3.74 -21.09
N CYS A 111 6.30 -4.94 -20.75
CA CYS A 111 7.71 -5.30 -20.79
C CYS A 111 8.07 -5.91 -22.16
#